data_AF-A0A528TPW3-F1
#
_entry.id   AF-A0A528TPW3-F1
#
_cell.length_a   1.000
_cell.length_b   1.000
_cell.length_c   1.000
_cell.angle_alpha   90.00
_cell.angle_beta   90.00
_cell.angle_gamma   90.00
#
_symmetry.space_group_name_H-M   'P 1'
#
loop_
_entity.id
_entity.type
_entity.pdbx_description
1 polymer ?
#
loop_
_entity_poly.entity_id
_entity_poly.type
_entity_poly.pdbx_seq_one_letter_code
_entity_poly.pdbx_strand_id
1 'polypeptide(L)'
;EITLADPNADLPTILALHHFMIVADGTTDFSKGNGTGAFVLQTFEPGVRSVVTKNKNYWKSGKPYLDSFEFIAISDDSARVNALLSGDINFAAAINPRAMKLLQSQQGFELSKTTSGNYTDLNIRLDMDPGSKADFVTGMKYLVNREQIVKSALRGLGEI
;
A
#
# COMPACT_ATOMS: atom_id res chain seq x y z
N GLU A 1 23.95 -19.87 6.21
CA GLU A 1 24.94 -18.79 6.45
C GLU A 1 24.87 -17.83 5.26
N ILE A 2 24.94 -16.52 5.50
CA ILE A 2 25.01 -15.50 4.43
C ILE A 2 26.36 -14.80 4.59
N THR A 3 27.21 -14.90 3.58
CA THR A 3 28.51 -14.19 3.53
C THR A 3 28.36 -12.99 2.59
N LEU A 4 28.62 -11.79 3.09
CA LEU A 4 28.53 -10.56 2.30
C LEU A 4 29.86 -10.23 1.61
N ALA A 5 29.80 -9.57 0.45
CA ALA A 5 30.98 -9.04 -0.23
C ALA A 5 31.60 -7.85 0.52
N ASP A 6 30.75 -7.00 1.10
CA ASP A 6 31.12 -5.82 1.87
C ASP A 6 30.21 -5.67 3.10
N PRO A 7 30.63 -4.94 4.16
CA PRO A 7 29.78 -4.68 5.33
C PRO A 7 28.48 -3.96 4.94
N ASN A 8 27.33 -4.51 5.34
CA ASN A 8 26.02 -3.89 5.14
C ASN A 8 25.16 -4.01 6.41
N ALA A 9 24.99 -2.87 7.10
CA ALA A 9 24.19 -2.81 8.33
C ALA A 9 22.68 -2.98 8.08
N ASP A 10 22.20 -2.73 6.86
CA ASP A 10 20.79 -2.78 6.51
C ASP A 10 20.31 -4.20 6.16
N LEU A 11 21.20 -5.19 6.11
CA LEU A 11 20.85 -6.57 5.72
C LEU A 11 19.62 -7.10 6.48
N PRO A 12 19.51 -6.97 7.83
CA PRO A 12 18.33 -7.45 8.55
C PRO A 12 17.04 -6.78 8.09
N THR A 13 17.07 -5.48 7.81
CA THR A 13 15.92 -4.72 7.30
C THR A 13 15.56 -5.15 5.89
N ILE A 14 16.56 -5.32 5.02
CA ILE A 14 16.38 -5.76 3.62
C ILE A 14 15.67 -7.11 3.58
N LEU A 15 16.10 -8.07 4.41
CA LEU A 15 15.49 -9.41 4.49
C LEU A 15 14.05 -9.39 5.03
N ALA A 16 13.64 -8.32 5.71
CA ALA A 16 12.26 -8.14 6.19
C ALA A 16 11.33 -7.51 5.15
N LEU A 17 11.85 -7.02 4.02
CA LEU A 17 11.03 -6.41 2.97
C LEU A 17 10.29 -7.47 2.15
N HIS A 18 9.16 -7.07 1.56
CA HIS A 18 8.33 -7.94 0.71
C HIS A 18 9.06 -8.49 -0.53
N HIS A 19 10.17 -7.89 -0.93
CA HIS A 19 11.04 -8.40 -2.00
C HIS A 19 11.73 -9.73 -1.65
N PHE A 20 11.86 -10.05 -0.35
CA PHE A 20 12.54 -11.25 0.16
C PHE A 20 11.56 -12.28 0.74
N MET A 21 10.31 -12.29 0.28
CA MET A 21 9.37 -13.35 0.65
C MET A 21 9.87 -14.73 0.20
N ILE A 22 9.76 -15.72 1.09
CA ILE A 22 10.20 -17.09 0.82
C ILE A 22 9.13 -17.83 -0.01
N VAL A 23 9.56 -18.38 -1.14
CA VAL A 23 8.76 -19.23 -2.02
C VAL A 23 9.31 -20.65 -2.06
N ALA A 24 8.51 -21.60 -2.54
CA ALA A 24 8.97 -22.98 -2.71
C ALA A 24 10.17 -23.07 -3.67
N ASP A 25 11.12 -23.95 -3.36
CA ASP A 25 12.24 -24.25 -4.25
C ASP A 25 11.75 -24.74 -5.62
N GLY A 26 12.46 -24.35 -6.68
CA GLY A 26 12.08 -24.66 -8.07
C GLY A 26 10.87 -23.87 -8.60
N THR A 27 10.36 -22.85 -7.90
CA THR A 27 9.29 -22.00 -8.42
C THR A 27 9.76 -21.25 -9.68
N THR A 28 9.12 -21.52 -10.82
CA THR A 28 9.32 -20.78 -12.08
C THR A 28 8.10 -19.97 -12.51
N ASP A 29 6.93 -20.32 -12.01
CA ASP A 29 5.67 -19.60 -12.26
C ASP A 29 5.19 -18.92 -10.96
N PHE A 30 5.45 -17.62 -10.87
CA PHE A 30 5.11 -16.81 -9.71
C PHE A 30 3.62 -16.45 -9.65
N SER A 31 2.84 -16.67 -10.72
CA SER A 31 1.39 -16.44 -10.71
C SER A 31 0.63 -17.40 -9.80
N LYS A 32 1.28 -18.50 -9.38
CA LYS A 32 0.72 -19.51 -8.48
C LYS A 32 0.78 -19.12 -7.00
N GLY A 33 1.58 -18.12 -6.62
CA GLY A 33 1.63 -17.63 -5.24
C GLY A 33 1.98 -18.69 -4.20
N ASN A 34 2.98 -19.55 -4.48
CA ASN A 34 3.36 -20.65 -3.60
C ASN A 34 4.36 -20.22 -2.50
N GLY A 35 3.83 -19.64 -1.42
CA GLY A 35 4.58 -19.21 -0.25
C GLY A 35 4.23 -19.97 1.04
N THR A 36 4.70 -19.46 2.19
CA THR A 36 4.52 -20.09 3.51
C THR A 36 3.43 -19.45 4.37
N GLY A 37 2.64 -18.55 3.77
CA GLY A 37 1.68 -17.69 4.47
C GLY A 37 0.44 -18.41 5.01
N ALA A 38 -0.41 -17.63 5.69
CA ALA A 38 -1.65 -18.09 6.30
C ALA A 38 -2.74 -18.47 5.29
N PHE A 39 -2.60 -18.04 4.03
CA PHE A 39 -3.56 -18.27 2.97
C PHE A 39 -2.86 -18.83 1.72
N VAL A 40 -3.58 -19.65 0.97
CA VAL A 40 -3.17 -20.27 -0.29
C VAL A 40 -3.96 -19.63 -1.43
N LEU A 41 -3.26 -19.23 -2.49
CA LEU A 41 -3.88 -18.67 -3.68
C LEU A 41 -4.71 -19.72 -4.41
N GLN A 42 -5.98 -19.40 -4.69
CA GLN A 42 -6.89 -20.24 -5.48
C GLN A 42 -7.05 -19.70 -6.88
N THR A 43 -7.29 -18.39 -6.99
CA THR A 43 -7.51 -17.71 -8.27
C THR A 43 -6.65 -16.46 -8.32
N PHE A 44 -6.01 -16.24 -9.47
CA PHE A 44 -5.33 -14.99 -9.79
C PHE A 44 -5.70 -14.58 -11.21
N GLU A 45 -6.49 -13.51 -11.30
CA GLU A 45 -6.92 -12.89 -12.55
C GLU A 45 -6.32 -11.46 -12.57
N PRO A 46 -5.19 -11.26 -13.26
CA PRO A 46 -4.48 -9.97 -13.25
C PRO A 46 -5.39 -8.80 -13.61
N GLY A 47 -5.38 -7.77 -12.78
CA GLY A 47 -6.21 -6.57 -12.97
C GLY A 47 -7.70 -6.77 -12.68
N VAL A 48 -8.13 -7.96 -12.25
CA VAL A 48 -9.53 -8.28 -11.93
C VAL A 48 -9.67 -8.66 -10.47
N ARG A 49 -9.07 -9.78 -10.04
CA ARG A 49 -9.20 -10.28 -8.67
C ARG A 49 -8.16 -11.32 -8.26
N SER A 50 -8.07 -11.56 -6.96
CA SER A 50 -7.39 -12.71 -6.37
C SER A 50 -8.25 -13.32 -5.28
N VAL A 51 -8.42 -14.64 -5.30
CA VAL A 51 -9.13 -15.38 -4.25
C VAL A 51 -8.14 -16.25 -3.51
N VAL A 52 -8.13 -16.16 -2.19
CA VAL A 52 -7.24 -16.95 -1.33
C VAL A 52 -8.04 -17.69 -0.27
N THR A 53 -7.63 -18.91 0.06
CA THR A 53 -8.28 -19.72 1.10
C THR A 53 -7.31 -20.05 2.23
N LYS A 54 -7.83 -20.40 3.39
CA LYS A 54 -7.06 -20.75 4.57
C LYS A 54 -6.04 -21.87 4.30
N ASN A 55 -4.78 -21.61 4.64
CA ASN A 55 -3.75 -22.63 4.67
C ASN A 55 -3.93 -23.52 5.91
N LYS A 56 -4.43 -24.75 5.70
CA LYS A 56 -4.63 -25.74 6.77
C LYS A 56 -3.33 -26.20 7.45
N ASN A 57 -2.20 -26.01 6.77
CA ASN A 57 -0.86 -26.37 7.25
C ASN A 57 -0.09 -25.14 7.72
N TYR A 58 -0.76 -24.03 8.04
CA TYR A 58 -0.08 -22.83 8.49
C TYR A 58 0.62 -23.08 9.83
N TRP A 59 1.89 -22.71 9.89
CA TRP A 59 2.77 -23.03 11.02
C TRP A 59 2.39 -22.32 12.32
N LYS A 60 1.62 -21.23 12.27
CA LYS A 60 1.08 -20.58 13.48
C LYS A 60 -0.24 -21.23 13.88
N SER A 61 -0.22 -21.94 15.01
CA SER A 61 -1.42 -22.55 15.60
C SER A 61 -2.54 -21.51 15.83
N GLY A 62 -3.79 -21.93 15.61
CA GLY A 62 -4.97 -21.08 15.81
C GLY A 62 -5.19 -19.97 14.78
N LYS A 63 -4.42 -19.93 13.68
CA LYS A 63 -4.52 -18.92 12.61
C LYS A 63 -4.63 -19.58 11.23
N PRO A 64 -5.10 -18.86 10.19
CA PRO A 64 -5.86 -17.60 10.25
C PRO A 64 -7.29 -17.80 10.80
N TYR A 65 -7.98 -16.70 11.10
CA TYR A 65 -9.38 -16.70 11.55
C TYR A 65 -10.38 -16.79 10.41
N LEU A 66 -10.04 -16.24 9.25
CA LEU A 66 -10.89 -16.27 8.06
C LEU A 66 -10.67 -17.58 7.29
N ASP A 67 -11.74 -18.09 6.69
CA ASP A 67 -11.67 -19.26 5.80
C ASP A 67 -11.20 -18.87 4.39
N SER A 68 -11.52 -17.66 3.94
CA SER A 68 -11.20 -17.13 2.63
C SER A 68 -11.36 -15.61 2.62
N PHE A 69 -10.75 -14.96 1.64
CA PHE A 69 -11.11 -13.60 1.24
C PHE A 69 -10.72 -13.34 -0.22
N GLU A 70 -11.31 -12.29 -0.79
CA GLU A 70 -11.10 -11.88 -2.17
C GLU A 70 -10.54 -10.45 -2.21
N PHE A 71 -9.49 -10.26 -3.00
CA PHE A 71 -9.05 -8.95 -3.43
C PHE A 71 -9.67 -8.66 -4.79
N ILE A 72 -10.43 -7.57 -4.92
CA ILE A 72 -11.05 -7.15 -6.18
C ILE A 72 -10.41 -5.83 -6.62
N ALA A 73 -10.04 -5.74 -7.90
CA ALA A 73 -9.50 -4.53 -8.49
C ALA A 73 -10.65 -3.58 -8.90
N ILE A 74 -10.82 -2.49 -8.15
CA ILE A 74 -11.77 -1.42 -8.47
C ILE A 74 -10.99 -0.10 -8.61
N SER A 75 -10.57 0.20 -9.84
CA SER A 75 -9.72 1.36 -10.14
C SER A 75 -10.41 2.71 -9.96
N ASP A 76 -11.72 2.79 -10.22
CA ASP A 76 -12.48 4.03 -10.05
C ASP A 76 -12.81 4.27 -8.56
N ASP A 77 -12.45 5.45 -8.06
CA ASP A 77 -12.65 5.83 -6.65
C ASP A 77 -14.13 5.86 -6.27
N SER A 78 -15.00 6.36 -7.15
CA SER A 78 -16.42 6.50 -6.87
C SER A 78 -17.10 5.13 -6.83
N ALA A 79 -16.75 4.26 -7.78
CA ALA A 79 -17.21 2.87 -7.80
C ALA A 79 -16.77 2.11 -6.55
N ARG A 80 -15.51 2.29 -6.09
CA ARG A 80 -15.01 1.64 -4.87
C ARG A 80 -15.73 2.10 -3.62
N VAL A 81 -16.05 3.40 -3.51
CA VAL A 81 -16.86 3.94 -2.40
C VAL A 81 -18.29 3.39 -2.45
N ASN A 82 -18.90 3.32 -3.63
CA ASN A 82 -20.26 2.78 -3.78
C ASN A 82 -20.34 1.27 -3.48
N ALA A 83 -19.33 0.49 -3.90
CA ALA A 83 -19.22 -0.92 -3.56
C ALA A 83 -19.09 -1.12 -2.04
N LEU A 84 -18.35 -0.25 -1.36
CA LEU A 84 -18.24 -0.28 0.10
C LEU A 84 -19.59 0.08 0.77
N LEU A 85 -20.27 1.13 0.30
CA LEU A 85 -21.55 1.57 0.84
C LEU A 85 -22.69 0.57 0.64
N SER A 86 -22.68 -0.15 -0.49
CA SER A 86 -23.67 -1.19 -0.80
C SER A 86 -23.40 -2.52 -0.09
N GLY A 87 -22.20 -2.70 0.46
CA GLY A 87 -21.78 -3.95 1.10
C GLY A 87 -21.21 -4.98 0.13
N ASP A 88 -21.01 -4.64 -1.14
CA ASP A 88 -20.36 -5.50 -2.14
C ASP A 88 -18.90 -5.79 -1.76
N ILE A 89 -18.24 -4.87 -1.04
CA ILE A 89 -16.93 -5.09 -0.41
C ILE A 89 -16.96 -4.70 1.07
N ASN A 90 -16.18 -5.40 1.89
CA ASN A 90 -16.10 -5.13 3.33
C ASN A 90 -14.96 -4.18 3.71
N PHE A 91 -13.96 -4.05 2.85
CA PHE A 91 -12.78 -3.23 3.09
C PHE A 91 -12.34 -2.53 1.81
N ALA A 92 -11.96 -1.26 1.92
CA ALA A 92 -11.41 -0.49 0.81
C ALA A 92 -10.18 0.30 1.27
N ALA A 93 -9.08 0.16 0.54
CA ALA A 93 -7.87 0.93 0.74
C ALA A 93 -7.86 2.20 -0.12
N ALA A 94 -7.00 3.15 0.24
CA ALA A 94 -6.75 4.38 -0.51
C ALA A 94 -8.05 5.13 -0.87
N ILE A 95 -8.92 5.32 0.11
CA ILE A 95 -10.14 6.11 -0.08
C ILE A 95 -9.78 7.58 -0.29
N ASN A 96 -10.37 8.18 -1.31
CA ASN A 96 -10.23 9.60 -1.58
C ASN A 96 -10.65 10.42 -0.34
N PRO A 97 -9.82 11.34 0.18
CA PRO A 97 -10.16 12.16 1.34
C PRO A 97 -11.48 12.93 1.21
N ARG A 98 -11.95 13.21 -0.02
CA ARG A 98 -13.23 13.86 -0.27
C ARG A 98 -14.44 12.97 0.05
N ALA A 99 -14.31 11.65 -0.12
CA ALA A 99 -15.36 10.68 0.18
C ALA A 99 -15.42 10.32 1.66
N MET A 100 -14.37 10.61 2.43
CA MET A 100 -14.27 10.22 3.84
C MET A 100 -15.41 10.78 4.70
N LYS A 101 -15.78 12.05 4.51
CA LYS A 101 -16.87 12.67 5.27
C LYS A 101 -18.21 11.95 5.05
N LEU A 102 -18.47 11.49 3.82
CA LEU A 102 -19.68 10.73 3.49
C LEU A 102 -19.65 9.35 4.18
N LEU A 103 -18.56 8.61 4.07
CA LEU A 103 -18.44 7.28 4.68
C LEU A 103 -18.58 7.35 6.20
N GLN A 104 -17.95 8.33 6.84
CA GLN A 104 -18.04 8.52 8.30
C GLN A 104 -19.42 8.97 8.78
N SER A 105 -20.27 9.50 7.89
CA SER A 105 -21.65 9.85 8.27
C SER A 105 -22.61 8.66 8.19
N GLN A 106 -22.17 7.53 7.63
CA GLN A 106 -22.98 6.31 7.54
C GLN A 106 -22.72 5.40 8.73
N GLN A 107 -23.77 4.73 9.22
CA GLN A 107 -23.62 3.74 10.28
C GLN A 107 -22.91 2.49 9.75
N GLY A 108 -22.03 1.90 10.56
CA GLY A 108 -21.34 0.64 10.23
C GLY A 108 -20.02 0.79 9.49
N PHE A 109 -19.56 2.02 9.22
CA PHE A 109 -18.25 2.28 8.62
C PHE A 109 -17.29 2.89 9.63
N GLU A 110 -16.06 2.40 9.64
CA GLU A 110 -14.98 2.91 10.48
C GLU A 110 -13.77 3.28 9.63
N LEU A 111 -13.15 4.42 9.94
CA LEU A 111 -11.89 4.82 9.31
C LEU A 111 -10.72 4.20 10.08
N SER A 112 -10.00 3.30 9.43
CA SER A 112 -8.66 2.92 9.85
C SER A 112 -7.64 3.93 9.28
N LYS A 113 -7.07 4.77 10.14
CA LYS A 113 -6.04 5.76 9.79
C LYS A 113 -4.71 5.37 10.45
N THR A 114 -3.62 5.41 9.70
CA THR A 114 -2.27 5.21 10.22
C THR A 114 -1.30 6.12 9.49
N THR A 115 -0.37 6.76 10.20
CA THR A 115 0.71 7.54 9.60
C THR A 115 1.69 6.59 8.93
N SER A 116 1.84 6.73 7.61
CA SER A 116 2.76 5.90 6.80
C SER A 116 4.07 6.63 6.54
N GLY A 117 5.14 5.90 6.23
CA GLY A 117 6.41 6.49 5.77
C GLY A 117 6.37 7.11 4.36
N ASN A 118 5.23 7.06 3.67
CA ASN A 118 5.07 7.70 2.37
C ASN A 118 5.03 9.23 2.54
N TYR A 119 5.74 9.94 1.67
CA TYR A 119 5.72 11.39 1.56
C TYR A 119 5.48 11.81 0.11
N THR A 120 5.02 13.05 -0.09
CA THR A 120 4.89 13.66 -1.41
C THR A 120 5.83 14.85 -1.50
N ASP A 121 6.53 14.98 -2.61
CA ASP A 121 7.51 16.03 -2.84
C ASP A 121 7.49 16.54 -4.27
N LEU A 122 8.10 17.72 -4.45
CA LEU A 122 8.41 18.24 -5.76
C LEU A 122 9.86 17.89 -6.07
N ASN A 123 10.06 16.94 -6.97
CA ASN A 123 11.38 16.53 -7.41
C ASN A 123 11.94 17.53 -8.43
N ILE A 124 13.02 18.24 -8.07
CA ILE A 124 13.72 19.18 -8.94
C ILE A 124 15.03 18.54 -9.42
N ARG A 125 15.19 18.45 -10.75
CA ARG A 125 16.40 17.93 -11.39
C ARG A 125 17.54 18.95 -11.28
N LEU A 126 18.54 18.63 -10.48
CA LEU A 126 19.69 19.52 -10.22
C LEU A 126 20.71 19.53 -11.37
N ASP A 127 20.59 18.60 -12.32
CA ASP A 127 21.44 18.46 -13.50
C ASP A 127 20.89 19.18 -14.75
N MET A 128 19.77 19.90 -14.61
CA MET A 128 19.12 20.62 -15.72
C MET A 128 18.80 22.06 -15.31
N ASP A 129 18.86 23.00 -16.26
CA ASP A 129 18.34 24.36 -16.02
C ASP A 129 16.79 24.34 -15.95
N PRO A 130 16.13 25.07 -15.01
CA PRO A 130 16.71 25.94 -13.97
C PRO A 130 17.02 25.24 -12.64
N GLY A 131 16.81 23.93 -12.52
CA GLY A 131 17.01 23.18 -11.29
C GLY A 131 18.46 23.12 -10.78
N SER A 132 19.45 23.34 -11.66
CA SER A 132 20.86 23.49 -11.29
C SER A 132 21.18 24.79 -10.54
N LYS A 133 20.26 25.76 -10.48
CA LYS A 133 20.42 27.02 -9.76
C LYS A 133 19.88 26.91 -8.34
N ALA A 134 20.75 27.06 -7.33
CA ALA A 134 20.37 26.95 -5.92
C ALA A 134 19.25 27.92 -5.50
N ASP A 135 19.27 29.14 -6.05
CA ASP A 135 18.24 30.16 -5.77
C ASP A 135 16.88 29.77 -6.36
N PHE A 136 16.85 29.08 -7.51
CA PHE A 136 15.61 28.55 -8.07
C PHE A 136 15.01 27.49 -7.15
N VAL A 137 15.81 26.52 -6.71
CA VAL A 137 15.36 25.47 -5.76
C VAL A 137 14.86 26.09 -4.45
N THR A 138 15.56 27.10 -3.94
CA THR A 138 15.17 27.82 -2.73
C THR A 138 13.86 28.57 -2.94
N GLY A 139 13.71 29.28 -4.06
CA GLY A 139 12.45 29.94 -4.44
C GLY A 139 11.28 28.96 -4.50
N MET A 140 11.46 27.79 -5.11
CA MET A 140 10.42 26.75 -5.16
C MET A 140 10.02 26.27 -3.76
N LYS A 141 10.95 26.13 -2.82
CA LYS A 141 10.63 25.75 -1.43
C LYS A 141 9.71 26.76 -0.73
N TYR A 142 9.89 28.06 -1.01
CA TYR A 142 9.05 29.14 -0.45
C TYR A 142 7.67 29.22 -1.11
N LEU A 143 7.53 28.80 -2.37
CA LEU A 143 6.24 28.80 -3.07
C LEU A 143 5.28 27.71 -2.58
N VAL A 144 5.80 26.63 -1.98
CA VAL A 144 4.99 25.49 -1.55
C VAL A 144 4.35 25.73 -0.17
N ASN A 145 3.06 26.04 -0.17
CA ASN A 145 2.27 26.14 1.06
C ASN A 145 1.78 24.75 1.52
N ARG A 146 2.56 24.09 2.38
CA ARG A 146 2.28 22.74 2.90
C ARG A 146 0.99 22.68 3.73
N GLU A 147 0.73 23.68 4.56
CA GLU A 147 -0.50 23.75 5.37
C GLU A 147 -1.76 23.80 4.49
N GLN A 148 -1.72 24.60 3.42
CA GLN A 148 -2.82 24.70 2.46
C GLN A 148 -3.03 23.38 1.72
N ILE A 149 -1.96 22.67 1.36
CA ILE A 149 -2.05 21.34 0.72
C ILE A 149 -2.72 20.35 1.67
N VAL A 150 -2.25 20.26 2.91
CA VAL A 150 -2.83 19.35 3.92
C VAL A 150 -4.32 19.67 4.15
N LYS A 151 -4.67 20.95 4.28
CA LYS A 151 -6.05 21.38 4.54
C LYS A 151 -6.99 21.15 3.34
N SER A 152 -6.59 21.61 2.15
CA SER A 152 -7.48 21.70 1.00
C SER A 152 -7.46 20.43 0.14
N ALA A 153 -6.28 19.87 -0.12
CA ALA A 153 -6.14 18.69 -0.96
C ALA A 153 -6.30 17.39 -0.16
N LEU A 154 -5.58 17.27 0.97
CA LEU A 154 -5.57 16.04 1.78
C LEU A 154 -6.68 15.99 2.83
N ARG A 155 -7.45 17.08 3.01
CA ARG A 155 -8.54 17.18 4.01
C ARG A 155 -8.09 16.83 5.44
N GLY A 156 -6.86 17.20 5.81
CA GLY A 156 -6.27 16.91 7.12
C GLY A 156 -5.70 15.49 7.27
N LEU A 157 -5.65 14.70 6.19
CA LEU A 157 -5.02 13.37 6.16
C LEU A 157 -3.56 13.45 5.69
N GLY A 158 -2.77 14.28 6.37
CA GLY A 158 -1.33 14.43 6.14
C GLY A 158 -0.66 15.12 7.32
N GLU A 159 0.66 14.99 7.39
CA GLU A 159 1.54 15.63 8.38
C GLU A 159 2.61 16.46 7.64
N ILE A 160 3.18 17.45 8.33
CA ILE A 160 4.19 18.39 7.79
C ILE A 160 5.50 18.18 8.52
#